data_AF-A0A7W0TDB7-F1
#
_entry.id   AF-A0A7W0TDB7-F1
#
_cell.length_a   1.000
_cell.length_b   1.000
_cell.length_c   1.000
_cell.angle_alpha   90.00
_cell.angle_beta   90.00
_cell.angle_gamma   90.00
#
_symmetry.space_group_name_H-M   'P 1'
#
loop_
_entity.id
_entity.type
_entity.pdbx_description
1 polymer ?
#
loop_
_entity_poly.entity_id
_entity_poly.type
_entity_poly.pdbx_seq_one_letter_code
_entity_poly.pdbx_strand_id
1 'polypeptide(L)'
;MLGEGSPLNITQSLPGARDYSPIWDVHPAVWSEGAVSSGARKRLTSSAQIAAEVRAGRLTSGGTGPANTSLGGLKAANFISNCPTVAIGS
;
A
#
# COMPACT_ATOMS: atom_id res chain seq x y z
N MET A 1 -2.20 29.74 30.49
CA MET A 1 -1.17 29.06 31.30
C MET A 1 -1.81 27.77 31.81
N LEU A 2 -1.45 26.53 31.48
CA LEU A 2 -0.53 25.90 30.53
C LEU A 2 -1.15 24.51 30.26
N GLY A 3 -1.43 24.18 29.00
CA GLY A 3 -1.90 22.87 28.57
C GLY A 3 -0.73 21.93 28.33
N GLU A 4 -0.07 21.50 29.40
CA GLU A 4 1.16 20.70 29.35
C GLU A 4 0.96 19.38 30.08
N GLY A 5 0.32 18.43 29.40
CA GLY A 5 0.50 17.01 29.67
C GLY A 5 1.13 16.42 28.42
N SER A 6 2.30 15.78 28.55
CA SER A 6 2.99 15.11 27.44
C SER A 6 2.00 14.33 26.57
N PRO A 7 2.04 14.46 25.24
CA PRO A 7 1.03 13.85 24.38
C PRO A 7 0.95 12.35 24.66
N LEU A 8 -0.28 11.83 24.71
CA LEU A 8 -0.61 10.41 24.86
C LEU A 8 0.12 9.61 23.77
N ASN A 9 1.32 9.13 24.07
CA ASN A 9 2.08 8.23 23.22
C ASN A 9 1.53 6.82 23.40
N ILE A 10 0.46 6.49 22.68
CA ILE A 10 0.10 5.07 22.49
C ILE A 10 0.81 4.58 21.23
N THR A 11 1.94 3.90 21.45
CA THR A 11 2.71 3.18 20.43
C THR A 11 2.55 1.68 20.64
N GLN A 12 2.12 0.93 19.62
CA GLN A 12 2.41 -0.50 19.52
C GLN A 12 3.18 -0.72 18.24
N SER A 13 4.51 -0.67 18.35
CA SER A 13 5.37 -1.26 17.34
C SER A 13 5.11 -2.76 17.35
N LEU A 14 4.77 -3.30 16.15
CA LEU A 14 5.03 -4.65 15.61
C LEU A 14 3.79 -5.34 15.02
N PRO A 15 3.97 -6.14 13.95
CA PRO A 15 4.65 -7.43 14.12
C PRO A 15 6.08 -7.43 13.53
N GLY A 16 7.12 -7.01 14.26
CA GLY A 16 8.47 -6.88 13.71
C GLY A 16 9.61 -6.31 14.58
N ALA A 17 10.07 -5.08 14.29
CA ALA A 17 10.97 -4.26 15.12
C ALA A 17 11.00 -2.80 14.60
N ARG A 18 12.04 -2.01 14.94
CA ARG A 18 12.08 -0.99 16.01
C ARG A 18 11.80 0.44 15.47
N ASP A 19 11.38 0.56 14.21
CA ASP A 19 11.54 1.80 13.42
C ASP A 19 10.22 2.20 12.76
N TYR A 20 9.11 2.05 13.48
CA TYR A 20 7.76 2.30 13.00
C TYR A 20 7.61 3.71 12.43
N SER A 21 7.82 3.88 11.13
CA SER A 21 7.45 5.10 10.43
C SER A 21 5.99 4.92 10.04
N PRO A 22 5.06 5.72 10.58
CA PRO A 22 3.66 5.63 10.20
C PRO A 22 3.44 6.16 8.77
N ILE A 23 4.53 6.47 8.04
CA ILE A 23 4.62 7.13 6.75
C ILE A 23 4.83 6.08 5.66
N TRP A 24 3.77 5.79 4.90
CA TRP A 24 3.74 4.80 3.83
C TRP A 24 3.52 5.48 2.48
N ASP A 25 4.33 5.08 1.49
CA ASP A 25 4.08 5.40 0.10
C ASP A 25 3.10 4.38 -0.50
N VAL A 26 1.87 4.81 -0.75
CA VAL A 26 0.76 3.93 -1.13
C VAL A 26 0.75 3.75 -2.65
N HIS A 27 0.58 2.53 -3.13
CA HIS A 27 0.57 2.21 -4.56
C HIS A 27 -0.76 1.55 -4.95
N PRO A 28 -1.81 2.34 -5.26
CA PRO A 28 -3.12 1.78 -5.59
C PRO A 28 -3.06 0.96 -6.88
N ALA A 29 -3.43 -0.30 -6.81
CA ALA A 29 -3.55 -1.19 -7.97
C ALA A 29 -5.01 -1.35 -8.36
N VAL A 30 -5.31 -1.24 -9.64
CA VAL A 30 -6.67 -1.35 -10.20
C VAL A 30 -6.68 -2.47 -11.23
N TRP A 31 -7.68 -3.35 -11.17
CA TRP A 31 -7.86 -4.35 -12.22
C TRP A 31 -8.24 -3.67 -13.53
N SER A 32 -7.58 -4.04 -14.63
CA SER A 32 -7.95 -3.55 -15.96
C SER A 32 -9.34 -4.05 -16.35
N GLU A 33 -10.03 -3.29 -17.20
CA GLU A 33 -11.37 -3.67 -17.69
C GLU A 33 -11.38 -5.06 -18.34
N GLY A 34 -10.33 -5.40 -19.09
CA GLY A 34 -10.15 -6.73 -19.68
C GLY A 34 -9.98 -7.84 -18.63
N ALA A 35 -9.29 -7.59 -17.52
CA ALA A 35 -9.18 -8.56 -16.43
C ALA A 35 -10.50 -8.70 -15.65
N VAL A 36 -11.30 -7.63 -15.56
CA VAL A 36 -12.64 -7.65 -14.97
C VAL A 36 -13.60 -8.47 -15.84
N SER A 37 -13.66 -8.19 -17.13
CA SER A 37 -14.61 -8.81 -18.07
C SER A 37 -14.33 -10.30 -18.32
N SER A 38 -13.05 -10.69 -18.31
CA SER A 38 -12.64 -12.10 -18.45
C SER A 38 -12.69 -12.91 -17.15
N GLY A 39 -13.08 -12.28 -16.02
CA GLY A 39 -13.13 -12.97 -14.72
C GLY A 39 -11.75 -13.30 -14.12
N ALA A 40 -10.67 -12.67 -14.59
CA ALA A 40 -9.30 -12.94 -14.15
C ALA A 40 -8.95 -12.40 -12.75
N ARG A 41 -9.89 -11.68 -12.10
CA ARG A 41 -9.71 -11.11 -10.76
C ARG A 41 -9.53 -12.20 -9.71
N LYS A 42 -8.53 -12.04 -8.84
CA LYS A 42 -8.27 -12.94 -7.70
C LYS A 42 -7.68 -12.16 -6.52
N ARG A 43 -7.77 -12.73 -5.31
CA ARG A 43 -7.04 -12.19 -4.15
C ARG A 43 -5.55 -12.36 -4.38
N LEU A 44 -4.79 -11.29 -4.17
CA LEU A 44 -3.34 -11.29 -4.23
C LEU A 44 -2.80 -11.17 -2.81
N THR A 45 -1.88 -12.05 -2.43
CA THR A 45 -1.37 -12.18 -1.05
C THR A 45 0.12 -11.89 -0.94
N SER A 46 0.78 -11.53 -2.05
CA SER A 46 2.19 -11.14 -2.05
C SER A 46 2.50 -10.06 -3.07
N SER A 47 3.56 -9.29 -2.82
CA SER A 47 4.09 -8.30 -3.75
C SER A 47 4.54 -8.93 -5.08
N ALA A 48 5.05 -10.17 -5.05
CA ALA A 48 5.41 -10.92 -6.25
C ALA A 48 4.20 -11.19 -7.15
N GLN A 49 3.05 -11.56 -6.56
CA GLN A 49 1.80 -11.74 -7.30
C GLN A 49 1.34 -10.42 -7.91
N ILE A 50 1.39 -9.31 -7.16
CA ILE A 50 1.06 -7.97 -7.69
C ILE A 50 1.93 -7.64 -8.90
N ALA A 51 3.26 -7.77 -8.77
CA ALA A 51 4.18 -7.45 -9.84
C ALA A 51 3.96 -8.32 -11.09
N ALA A 52 3.60 -9.60 -10.93
CA ALA A 52 3.27 -10.48 -12.05
C ALA A 52 2.01 -10.02 -12.80
N GLU A 53 0.96 -9.63 -12.08
CA GLU A 53 -0.29 -9.15 -12.67
C GLU A 53 -0.13 -7.79 -13.36
N VAL A 54 0.73 -6.92 -12.84
CA VAL A 54 1.09 -5.64 -13.47
C VAL A 54 1.85 -5.87 -14.78
N ARG A 55 2.89 -6.72 -14.78
CA ARG A 55 3.63 -7.07 -16.00
C ARG A 55 2.76 -7.76 -17.05
N ALA A 56 1.73 -8.48 -16.62
CA ALA A 56 0.76 -9.10 -17.51
C ALA A 56 -0.33 -8.13 -18.02
N GLY A 57 -0.30 -6.85 -17.66
CA GLY A 57 -1.29 -5.85 -18.07
C GLY A 57 -2.68 -6.03 -17.43
N ARG A 58 -2.79 -6.85 -16.39
CA ARG A 58 -4.06 -7.12 -15.69
C ARG A 58 -4.28 -6.19 -14.50
N LEU A 59 -3.21 -5.62 -13.96
CA LEU A 59 -3.26 -4.51 -13.01
C LEU A 59 -2.69 -3.23 -13.63
N THR A 60 -3.35 -2.12 -13.39
CA THR A 60 -2.92 -0.75 -13.75
C THR A 60 -2.79 0.11 -12.50
N SER A 61 -2.11 1.25 -12.63
CA SER A 61 -1.93 2.18 -11.53
C SER A 61 -3.18 3.01 -11.31
N GLY A 62 -3.67 3.07 -10.07
CA GLY A 62 -4.60 4.11 -9.61
C GLY A 62 -3.90 5.38 -9.12
N GLY A 63 -2.58 5.31 -8.91
CA GLY A 63 -1.71 6.46 -8.63
C GLY A 63 -1.14 7.10 -9.89
N THR A 64 -0.55 8.28 -9.74
CA THR A 64 0.09 9.03 -10.85
C THR A 64 1.53 9.46 -10.53
N GLY A 65 2.05 9.08 -9.36
CA GLY A 65 3.40 9.40 -8.90
C GLY A 65 4.50 8.53 -9.51
N PRO A 66 5.68 8.47 -8.86
CA PRO A 66 6.80 7.64 -9.30
C PRO A 66 6.43 6.16 -9.41
N ALA A 67 7.04 5.47 -10.38
CA ALA A 67 6.83 4.03 -10.58
C ALA A 67 7.72 3.21 -9.65
N ASN A 68 7.13 2.19 -9.02
CA ASN A 68 7.84 1.25 -8.15
C ASN A 68 8.16 -0.03 -8.91
N THR A 69 9.44 -0.24 -9.18
CA THR A 69 9.95 -1.39 -9.95
C THR A 69 9.71 -2.73 -9.26
N SER A 70 9.72 -2.77 -7.92
CA SER A 70 9.44 -3.99 -7.15
C SER A 70 7.98 -4.46 -7.29
N LEU A 71 7.07 -3.53 -7.60
CA LEU A 71 5.65 -3.78 -7.84
C LEU A 71 5.31 -3.84 -9.34
N GLY A 72 6.29 -4.10 -10.20
CA GLY A 72 6.09 -4.21 -11.64
C GLY A 72 5.85 -2.88 -12.36
N GLY A 73 6.11 -1.75 -11.70
CA GLY A 73 5.93 -0.41 -12.26
C GLY A 73 4.64 0.30 -11.82
N LEU A 74 3.94 -0.22 -10.81
CA LEU A 74 2.82 0.50 -10.20
C LEU A 74 3.27 1.87 -9.71
N LYS A 75 2.44 2.88 -9.97
CA LYS A 75 2.71 4.26 -9.55
C LYS A 75 2.18 4.51 -8.15
N ALA A 76 2.97 5.24 -7.39
CA ALA A 76 2.58 5.78 -6.10
C ALA A 76 1.37 6.71 -6.22
N ALA A 77 0.61 6.80 -5.14
CA ALA A 77 -0.33 7.88 -4.93
C ALA A 77 0.43 9.19 -4.71
N ASN A 78 -0.16 10.32 -5.06
CA ASN A 78 0.47 11.64 -4.85
C ASN A 78 0.32 12.15 -3.41
N PHE A 79 0.14 11.23 -2.47
CA PHE A 79 0.09 11.54 -1.05
C PHE A 79 0.83 10.45 -0.29
N ILE A 80 1.32 10.84 0.87
CA ILE A 80 1.99 9.93 1.78
C ILE A 80 1.05 9.67 2.94
N SER A 81 0.75 8.41 3.22
CA SER A 81 -0.09 8.04 4.34
C SER A 81 0.72 8.07 5.62
N ASN A 82 0.44 9.00 6.53
CA ASN A 82 1.00 9.00 7.88
C ASN A 82 0.14 8.19 8.87
N CYS A 83 -0.89 7.48 8.40
CA CYS A 83 -1.77 6.69 9.24
C CYS A 83 -1.11 5.36 9.60
N PRO A 84 -1.08 4.97 10.89
CA PRO A 84 -0.59 3.66 11.31
C PRO A 84 -1.39 2.52 10.67
N THR A 85 -0.74 1.43 10.28
CA THR A 85 -1.45 0.18 9.92
C THR A 85 -2.08 -0.41 11.18
N VAL A 86 -3.41 -0.38 11.26
CA VAL A 86 -4.16 -0.85 12.45
C VAL A 86 -4.54 -2.33 12.35
N ALA A 87 -4.65 -2.89 11.13
CA ALA A 87 -4.95 -4.31 10.92
C ALA A 87 -4.39 -4.81 9.58
N ILE A 88 -3.96 -6.09 9.56
CA ILE A 88 -3.62 -6.83 8.34
C ILE A 88 -4.56 -8.04 8.30
N GLY A 89 -5.41 -8.12 7.28
CA GLY A 89 -6.38 -9.21 7.13
C GLY A 89 -5.70 -10.50 6.68
N SER A 90 -5.84 -11.56 7.48
CA SER A 90 -5.42 -12.94 7.15
C SER A 90 -6.24 -13.58 6.04
#